data_AF-A0A8H6DWH0-F1
#
_entry.id   AF-A0A8H6DWH0-F1
#
_cell.length_a   1.000
_cell.length_b   1.000
_cell.length_c   1.000
_cell.angle_alpha   90.00
_cell.angle_beta   90.00
_cell.angle_gamma   90.00
#
_symmetry.space_group_name_H-M   'P 1'
#
loop_
_entity.id
_entity.type
_entity.pdbx_description
1 polymer ?
#
loop_
_entity_poly.entity_id
_entity_poly.type
_entity_poly.pdbx_seq_one_letter_code
_entity_poly.pdbx_strand_id
1 'polypeptide(L)'
;METSLDDKKKHTGSLPGFANIQNVPISPMIKHSGLVFAILLAIFFFCRQYVLENALDRGLIYKRIWPTLNARQKRGFVNHHLSIAAKIFVIVFAIYPFFAVVLGKGDFHTPMFGSGIGHKRRDGVFTMGDALYLAIMIVSVMYAHELSYREGISYVAVAHHVGVLVMGQLTLYWSGKTNRQPDAALEAILALFWGFYDLSVEVPPHVTMIIYRDPNVTSEKLMRSFSVAFWCSSIGTLAETGTIFGLYGALFHKWTLTMKILIPILHCIFTAAQVWGEYCTWSLWQQEKRKVARGEGKGKDDLSTGDVEQK
;
A
#
# COMPACT_ATOMS: atom_id res chain seq x y z
N MET A 1 20.90 -52.35 25.74
CA MET A 1 19.88 -52.90 24.84
C MET A 1 18.92 -51.75 24.55
N GLU A 2 19.30 -50.94 23.55
CA GLU A 2 18.49 -49.85 23.03
C GLU A 2 17.33 -50.44 22.24
N THR A 3 16.11 -50.07 22.58
CA THR A 3 14.96 -50.23 21.70
C THR A 3 14.44 -48.84 21.38
N SER A 4 14.91 -48.31 20.25
CA SER A 4 14.35 -47.14 19.61
C SER A 4 12.93 -47.47 19.18
N LEU A 5 11.95 -46.82 19.79
CA LEU A 5 10.61 -46.81 19.25
C LEU A 5 10.55 -45.74 18.17
N ASP A 6 10.41 -46.23 16.96
CA ASP A 6 10.09 -45.53 15.72
C ASP A 6 9.11 -44.38 15.96
N ASP A 7 9.65 -43.17 15.97
CA ASP A 7 8.87 -41.97 15.80
C ASP A 7 8.41 -41.95 14.34
N LYS A 8 7.17 -42.41 14.14
CA LYS A 8 6.47 -42.37 12.86
C LYS A 8 6.61 -40.96 12.29
N LYS A 9 7.44 -40.84 11.24
CA LYS A 9 7.38 -39.74 10.28
C LYS A 9 5.96 -39.66 9.73
N LYS A 10 5.11 -38.88 10.41
CA LYS A 10 3.94 -38.28 9.78
C LYS A 10 4.52 -37.43 8.65
N HIS A 11 4.30 -37.87 7.42
CA HIS A 11 4.31 -36.99 6.26
C HIS A 11 3.26 -35.90 6.50
N THR A 12 3.63 -34.86 7.23
CA THR A 12 3.00 -33.55 7.08
C THR A 12 3.43 -33.10 5.68
N GLY A 13 2.49 -33.12 4.73
CA GLY A 13 2.70 -32.46 3.45
C GLY A 13 3.27 -31.08 3.76
N SER A 14 4.45 -30.76 3.21
CA SER A 14 5.22 -29.60 3.60
C SER A 14 4.32 -28.37 3.60
N LEU A 15 4.02 -27.83 4.78
CA LEU A 15 3.21 -26.64 4.87
C LEU A 15 3.87 -25.54 4.01
N PRO A 16 3.08 -24.65 3.39
CA PRO A 16 3.61 -23.57 2.56
C PRO A 16 4.71 -22.79 3.27
N GLY A 17 5.67 -22.20 2.54
CA GLY A 17 6.82 -21.50 3.13
C GLY A 17 6.46 -20.50 4.23
N PHE A 18 5.39 -19.73 4.05
CA PHE A 18 4.89 -18.76 5.05
C PHE A 18 4.47 -19.41 6.38
N ALA A 19 4.04 -20.67 6.37
CA ALA A 19 3.59 -21.37 7.56
C ALA A 19 4.73 -21.78 8.49
N ASN A 20 5.99 -21.74 8.03
CA ASN A 20 7.16 -22.12 8.82
C ASN A 20 8.04 -20.92 9.21
N ILE A 21 7.54 -19.68 9.05
CA ILE A 21 8.31 -18.48 9.37
C ILE A 21 8.57 -18.42 10.87
N GLN A 22 9.84 -18.18 11.22
CA GLN A 22 10.28 -18.02 12.60
C GLN A 22 9.80 -16.68 13.15
N ASN A 23 9.44 -16.67 14.43
CA ASN A 23 9.02 -15.45 15.12
C ASN A 23 10.24 -14.59 15.51
N VAL A 24 10.86 -13.97 14.52
CA VAL A 24 12.04 -13.09 14.65
C VAL A 24 11.71 -11.67 14.19
N PRO A 25 12.42 -10.64 14.70
CA PRO A 25 12.19 -9.27 14.28
C PRO A 25 12.39 -9.07 12.77
N ILE A 26 11.52 -8.28 12.14
CA ILE A 26 11.67 -7.92 10.72
C ILE A 26 13.02 -7.25 10.46
N SER A 27 13.44 -6.30 11.30
CA SER A 27 14.70 -5.60 11.10
C SER A 27 15.26 -5.08 12.43
N PRO A 28 16.58 -5.08 12.62
CA PRO A 28 17.23 -4.37 13.73
C PRO A 28 16.99 -2.86 13.70
N MET A 29 16.58 -2.28 12.56
CA MET A 29 16.32 -0.85 12.39
C MET A 29 15.08 -0.36 13.15
N ILE A 30 14.21 -1.26 13.61
CA ILE A 30 12.99 -0.93 14.37
C ILE A 30 13.28 -0.05 15.60
N LYS A 31 14.44 -0.19 16.24
CA LYS A 31 14.85 0.67 17.37
C LYS A 31 15.05 2.15 16.99
N HIS A 32 15.17 2.44 15.70
CA HIS A 32 15.35 3.77 15.14
C HIS A 32 14.12 4.25 14.36
N SER A 33 12.96 3.60 14.53
CA SER A 33 11.73 3.88 13.78
C SER A 33 11.35 5.36 13.74
N GLY A 34 11.35 6.05 14.89
CA GLY A 34 11.00 7.46 14.94
C GLY A 34 11.93 8.36 14.13
N LEU A 35 13.24 8.08 14.14
CA LEU A 35 14.22 8.84 13.37
C LEU A 35 14.06 8.59 11.87
N VAL A 36 13.89 7.32 11.46
CA VAL A 36 13.67 6.95 10.05
C VAL A 36 12.39 7.59 9.53
N PHE A 37 11.31 7.54 10.31
CA PHE A 37 10.04 8.17 9.97
C PHE A 37 10.20 9.69 9.76
N ALA A 38 10.89 10.39 10.67
CA ALA A 38 11.14 11.82 10.56
C ALA A 38 11.99 12.20 9.33
N ILE A 39 13.04 11.43 9.04
CA ILE A 39 13.89 11.63 7.86
C ILE A 39 13.08 11.45 6.58
N LEU A 40 12.29 10.37 6.48
CA LEU A 40 11.44 10.11 5.32
C LEU A 40 10.38 11.20 5.16
N LEU A 41 9.78 11.69 6.24
CA LEU A 41 8.82 12.79 6.18
C LEU A 41 9.47 14.08 5.65
N ALA A 42 10.70 14.38 6.08
CA ALA A 42 11.47 15.50 5.54
C ALA A 42 11.75 15.31 4.04
N ILE A 43 12.14 14.10 3.61
CA ILE A 43 12.34 13.79 2.18
C ILE A 43 11.05 14.01 1.39
N PHE A 44 9.90 13.52 1.86
CA PHE A 44 8.61 13.75 1.21
C PHE A 44 8.29 15.24 1.09
N PHE A 45 8.53 16.01 2.15
CA PHE A 45 8.38 17.47 2.13
C PHE A 45 9.28 18.13 1.07
N PHE A 46 10.58 17.80 1.04
CA PHE A 46 11.51 18.40 0.08
C PHE A 46 11.17 18.02 -1.36
N CYS A 47 10.85 16.74 -1.61
CA CYS A 47 10.40 16.27 -2.92
C CYS A 47 9.11 16.97 -3.37
N ARG A 48 8.13 17.13 -2.47
CA ARG A 48 6.89 17.86 -2.78
C ARG A 48 7.19 19.32 -3.11
N GLN A 49 7.80 20.05 -2.19
CA GLN A 49 7.92 21.51 -2.22
C GLN A 49 8.90 22.01 -3.28
N TYR A 50 10.09 21.42 -3.34
CA TYR A 50 11.20 21.97 -4.13
C TYR A 50 11.45 21.25 -5.44
N VAL A 51 10.95 20.01 -5.57
CA VAL A 51 11.04 19.25 -6.82
C VAL A 51 9.72 19.34 -7.59
N LEU A 52 8.63 18.78 -7.05
CA LEU A 52 7.40 18.60 -7.80
C LEU A 52 6.61 19.90 -7.99
N GLU A 53 6.29 20.62 -6.92
CA GLU A 53 5.58 21.92 -6.98
C GLU A 53 6.38 22.94 -7.80
N ASN A 54 7.67 23.08 -7.51
CA ASN A 54 8.54 23.98 -8.26
C ASN A 54 8.64 23.62 -9.76
N ALA A 55 8.68 22.34 -10.12
CA ALA A 55 8.65 21.92 -11.52
C ALA A 55 7.30 22.23 -12.21
N LEU A 56 6.18 22.10 -11.48
CA LEU A 56 4.84 22.45 -11.97
C LEU A 56 4.67 23.97 -12.13
N ASP A 57 5.11 24.76 -11.15
CA ASP A 57 5.01 26.23 -11.14
C ASP A 57 5.88 26.87 -12.23
N ARG A 58 7.08 26.33 -12.49
CA ARG A 58 7.92 26.74 -13.62
C ARG A 58 7.40 26.24 -14.96
N GLY A 59 6.31 25.47 -14.96
CA GLY A 59 5.75 24.85 -16.16
C GLY A 59 6.72 23.87 -16.83
N LEU A 60 7.61 23.18 -16.11
CA LEU A 60 8.46 22.16 -16.74
C LEU A 60 7.62 20.93 -17.15
N ILE A 61 6.59 20.64 -16.35
CA ILE A 61 5.61 19.57 -16.60
C ILE A 61 4.18 20.13 -16.50
N TYR A 62 3.24 19.52 -17.22
CA TYR A 62 1.82 19.89 -17.19
C TYR A 62 1.48 21.37 -17.44
N LYS A 63 2.25 22.06 -18.31
CA LYS A 63 2.08 23.48 -18.68
C LYS A 63 0.63 23.94 -18.93
N ARG A 64 -0.18 23.08 -19.52
CA ARG A 64 -1.58 23.37 -19.89
C ARG A 64 -2.58 23.09 -18.77
N ILE A 65 -2.26 22.14 -17.89
CA ILE A 65 -3.17 21.69 -16.82
C ILE A 65 -2.94 22.52 -15.56
N TRP A 66 -1.69 22.71 -15.15
CA TRP A 66 -1.37 23.33 -13.86
C TRP A 66 -2.01 24.71 -13.63
N PRO A 67 -2.05 25.63 -14.63
CA PRO A 67 -2.67 26.94 -14.45
C PRO A 67 -4.19 26.91 -14.29
N THR A 68 -4.88 25.86 -14.75
CA THR A 68 -6.35 25.77 -14.70
C THR A 68 -6.86 25.21 -13.37
N LEU A 69 -5.96 24.66 -12.54
CA LEU A 69 -6.31 24.06 -11.27
C LEU A 69 -6.42 25.10 -10.15
N ASN A 70 -7.47 25.02 -9.35
CA ASN A 70 -7.56 25.79 -8.10
C ASN A 70 -6.62 25.22 -7.02
N ALA A 71 -6.44 25.94 -5.91
CA ALA A 71 -5.49 25.56 -4.85
C ALA A 71 -5.72 24.14 -4.30
N ARG A 72 -6.97 23.76 -4.02
CA ARG A 72 -7.33 22.41 -3.55
C ARG A 72 -6.98 21.34 -4.59
N GLN A 73 -7.28 21.61 -5.86
CA GLN A 73 -6.98 20.70 -6.97
C GLN A 73 -5.49 20.54 -7.21
N LYS A 74 -4.70 21.63 -7.09
CA LYS A 74 -3.24 21.60 -7.17
C LYS A 74 -2.63 20.68 -6.12
N ARG A 75 -3.06 20.79 -4.85
CA ARG A 75 -2.60 19.90 -3.78
C ARG A 75 -2.95 18.44 -4.04
N GLY A 76 -4.18 18.17 -4.47
CA GLY A 76 -4.58 16.81 -4.87
C GLY A 76 -3.74 16.26 -6.03
N PHE A 77 -3.46 17.09 -7.03
CA PHE A 77 -2.66 16.72 -8.20
C PHE A 77 -1.22 16.37 -7.83
N VAL A 78 -0.56 17.20 -7.03
CA VAL A 78 0.78 16.94 -6.49
C VAL A 78 0.80 15.67 -5.66
N ASN A 79 -0.19 15.49 -4.77
CA ASN A 79 -0.27 14.31 -3.92
C ASN A 79 -0.43 13.01 -4.72
N HIS A 80 -1.25 12.99 -5.78
CA HIS A 80 -1.39 11.81 -6.63
C HIS A 80 -0.07 11.38 -7.29
N HIS A 81 0.73 12.33 -7.77
CA HIS A 81 2.06 12.03 -8.33
C HIS A 81 3.02 11.52 -7.27
N LEU A 82 3.09 12.19 -6.12
CA LEU A 82 3.97 11.79 -5.03
C LEU A 82 3.61 10.41 -4.48
N SER A 83 2.32 10.12 -4.33
CA SER A 83 1.79 8.82 -3.91
C SER A 83 2.13 7.74 -4.94
N ILE A 84 1.85 7.95 -6.24
CA ILE A 84 2.23 6.98 -7.29
C ILE A 84 3.74 6.73 -7.29
N ALA A 85 4.56 7.77 -7.20
CA ALA A 85 6.02 7.64 -7.22
C ALA A 85 6.52 6.81 -6.01
N ALA A 86 5.99 7.07 -4.82
CA ALA A 86 6.30 6.31 -3.62
C ALA A 86 5.85 4.84 -3.76
N LYS A 87 4.62 4.60 -4.22
CA LYS A 87 4.08 3.25 -4.44
C LYS A 87 4.93 2.44 -5.42
N ILE A 88 5.27 3.01 -6.59
CA ILE A 88 6.13 2.35 -7.58
C ILE A 88 7.51 2.04 -7.00
N PHE A 89 8.11 3.01 -6.29
CA PHE A 89 9.41 2.81 -5.65
C PHE A 89 9.36 1.65 -4.64
N VAL A 90 8.34 1.62 -3.77
CA VAL A 90 8.15 0.55 -2.79
C VAL A 90 7.93 -0.79 -3.48
N ILE A 91 7.07 -0.87 -4.50
CA ILE A 91 6.83 -2.14 -5.23
C ILE A 91 8.13 -2.65 -5.84
N VAL A 92 8.86 -1.83 -6.60
CA VAL A 92 10.12 -2.24 -7.24
C VAL A 92 11.15 -2.72 -6.20
N PHE A 93 11.24 -2.02 -5.08
CA PHE A 93 12.22 -2.31 -4.04
C PHE A 93 11.83 -3.52 -3.17
N ALA A 94 10.55 -3.69 -2.86
CA ALA A 94 10.06 -4.64 -1.87
C ALA A 94 9.49 -5.93 -2.46
N ILE A 95 9.16 -5.97 -3.77
CA ILE A 95 8.50 -7.15 -4.36
C ILE A 95 9.35 -8.41 -4.27
N TYR A 96 10.66 -8.31 -4.52
CA TYR A 96 11.57 -9.44 -4.38
C TYR A 96 11.67 -9.94 -2.94
N PRO A 97 12.06 -9.11 -1.93
CA PRO A 97 12.17 -9.59 -0.56
C PRO A 97 10.81 -10.06 -0.01
N PHE A 98 9.70 -9.46 -0.44
CA PHE A 98 8.35 -9.90 -0.07
C PHE A 98 8.10 -11.35 -0.51
N PHE A 99 8.22 -11.65 -1.80
CA PHE A 99 7.98 -13.01 -2.30
C PHE A 99 9.03 -14.01 -1.80
N ALA A 100 10.29 -13.60 -1.63
CA ALA A 100 11.33 -14.48 -1.11
C ALA A 100 11.02 -14.95 0.32
N VAL A 101 10.58 -14.03 1.20
CA VAL A 101 10.19 -14.36 2.58
C VAL A 101 8.90 -15.18 2.60
N VAL A 102 7.84 -14.70 1.94
CA VAL A 102 6.52 -15.35 1.96
C VAL A 102 6.53 -16.77 1.38
N LEU A 103 7.30 -17.00 0.32
CA LEU A 103 7.42 -18.32 -0.30
C LEU A 103 8.39 -19.24 0.46
N GLY A 104 9.01 -18.76 1.55
CA GLY A 104 10.00 -19.52 2.33
C GLY A 104 11.31 -19.78 1.60
N LYS A 105 11.64 -18.98 0.57
CA LYS A 105 12.93 -19.03 -0.13
C LYS A 105 14.02 -18.25 0.60
N GLY A 106 13.64 -17.42 1.57
CA GLY A 106 14.49 -16.69 2.50
C GLY A 106 13.71 -16.31 3.75
N ASP A 107 14.37 -15.61 4.67
CA ASP A 107 13.80 -15.04 5.89
C ASP A 107 14.16 -13.55 6.02
N PHE A 108 13.70 -12.91 7.10
CA PHE A 108 13.96 -11.48 7.34
C PHE A 108 15.46 -11.15 7.48
N HIS A 109 16.32 -12.12 7.80
CA HIS A 109 17.75 -11.93 7.98
C HIS A 109 18.57 -12.27 6.73
N THR A 110 17.92 -12.79 5.69
CA THR A 110 18.58 -13.14 4.43
C THR A 110 19.12 -11.88 3.74
N PRO A 111 20.39 -11.85 3.31
CA PRO A 111 20.97 -10.72 2.58
C PRO A 111 20.19 -10.38 1.29
N MET A 112 19.88 -9.10 1.08
CA MET A 112 19.13 -8.66 -0.11
C MET A 112 19.98 -8.66 -1.38
N PHE A 113 21.22 -8.19 -1.28
CA PHE A 113 22.21 -8.22 -2.35
C PHE A 113 23.26 -9.22 -1.92
N GLY A 114 23.40 -10.32 -2.67
CA GLY A 114 24.23 -11.47 -2.29
C GLY A 114 25.62 -11.10 -1.76
N SER A 115 26.26 -12.04 -1.07
CA SER A 115 27.52 -11.84 -0.33
C SER A 115 28.70 -11.29 -1.13
N GLY A 116 28.63 -11.26 -2.47
CA GLY A 116 29.69 -10.77 -3.36
C GLY A 116 29.61 -9.29 -3.76
N ILE A 117 28.48 -8.59 -3.54
CA ILE A 117 28.32 -7.17 -3.93
C ILE A 117 28.36 -6.23 -2.71
N GLY A 118 28.19 -6.78 -1.51
CA GLY A 118 28.39 -6.03 -0.27
C GLY A 118 29.88 -5.93 0.06
N HIS A 119 30.40 -4.70 0.16
CA HIS A 119 31.53 -4.45 1.06
C HIS A 119 31.21 -5.18 2.38
N LYS A 120 32.12 -6.03 2.85
CA LYS A 120 32.06 -6.59 4.21
C LYS A 120 32.02 -5.41 5.19
N ARG A 121 30.84 -4.87 5.44
CA ARG A 121 30.64 -3.86 6.47
C ARG A 121 31.02 -4.54 7.78
N ARG A 122 31.82 -3.83 8.58
CA ARG A 122 32.06 -4.17 9.99
C ARG A 122 30.74 -4.38 10.75
N ASP A 123 29.65 -3.78 10.26
CA ASP A 123 28.33 -3.72 10.87
C ASP A 123 27.23 -4.16 9.89
N GLY A 124 27.08 -5.47 9.65
CA GLY A 124 25.89 -6.08 9.03
C GLY A 124 25.67 -5.87 7.52
N VAL A 125 25.11 -6.87 6.85
CA VAL A 125 24.65 -6.81 5.45
C VAL A 125 23.19 -6.39 5.42
N PHE A 126 22.80 -5.53 4.46
CA PHE A 126 21.41 -5.11 4.28
C PHE A 126 20.52 -6.33 3.92
N THR A 127 19.49 -6.58 4.73
CA THR A 127 18.66 -7.80 4.62
C THR A 127 17.33 -7.57 3.91
N MET A 128 16.66 -8.67 3.55
CA MET A 128 15.27 -8.64 3.06
C MET A 128 14.34 -7.96 4.06
N GLY A 129 14.55 -8.21 5.35
CA GLY A 129 13.81 -7.58 6.44
C GLY A 129 14.03 -6.07 6.53
N ASP A 130 15.27 -5.58 6.33
CA ASP A 130 15.54 -4.13 6.27
C ASP A 130 14.78 -3.47 5.10
N ALA A 131 14.70 -4.15 3.96
CA ALA A 131 13.96 -3.67 2.80
C ALA A 131 12.44 -3.58 3.07
N LEU A 132 11.88 -4.62 3.67
CA LEU A 132 10.46 -4.68 4.04
C LEU A 132 10.11 -3.67 5.16
N TYR A 133 11.01 -3.49 6.11
CA TYR A 133 10.91 -2.42 7.12
C TYR A 133 10.86 -1.04 6.47
N LEU A 134 11.76 -0.74 5.52
CA LEU A 134 11.74 0.53 4.79
C LEU A 134 10.47 0.70 3.97
N ALA A 135 9.96 -0.37 3.35
CA ALA A 135 8.68 -0.34 2.65
C ALA A 135 7.53 0.09 3.57
N ILE A 136 7.37 -0.55 4.74
CA ILE A 136 6.34 -0.18 5.72
C ILE A 136 6.48 1.28 6.16
N MET A 137 7.72 1.75 6.37
CA MET A 137 7.98 3.14 6.74
C MET A 137 7.63 4.15 5.65
N ILE A 138 7.98 3.87 4.40
CA ILE A 138 7.64 4.75 3.27
C ILE A 138 6.13 4.85 3.10
N VAL A 139 5.41 3.73 3.19
CA VAL A 139 3.95 3.70 3.11
C VAL A 139 3.32 4.48 4.27
N SER A 140 3.82 4.29 5.49
CA SER A 140 3.32 5.02 6.67
C SER A 140 3.53 6.54 6.53
N VAL A 141 4.71 6.96 6.05
CA VAL A 141 5.02 8.38 5.83
C VAL A 141 4.21 8.96 4.67
N MET A 142 3.98 8.19 3.60
CA MET A 142 3.14 8.60 2.49
C MET A 142 1.72 8.92 2.96
N TYR A 143 1.09 8.06 3.75
CA TYR A 143 -0.25 8.32 4.28
C TYR A 143 -0.27 9.45 5.32
N ALA A 144 0.76 9.57 6.17
CA ALA A 144 0.89 10.71 7.08
C ALA A 144 1.00 12.05 6.33
N HIS A 145 1.80 12.07 5.26
CA HIS A 145 1.93 13.22 4.39
C HIS A 145 0.61 13.54 3.69
N GLU A 146 -0.07 12.54 3.11
CA GLU A 146 -1.35 12.77 2.45
C GLU A 146 -2.40 13.35 3.40
N LEU A 147 -2.53 12.79 4.61
CA LEU A 147 -3.46 13.27 5.64
C LEU A 147 -3.17 14.71 6.09
N SER A 148 -1.90 15.12 6.10
CA SER A 148 -1.51 16.48 6.52
C SER A 148 -1.54 17.51 5.40
N TYR A 149 -1.39 17.09 4.15
CA TYR A 149 -1.27 18.00 3.00
C TYR A 149 -2.57 18.15 2.18
N ARG A 150 -3.34 17.06 2.02
CA ARG A 150 -4.48 17.04 1.10
C ARG A 150 -5.75 17.57 1.78
N GLU A 151 -6.48 18.41 1.06
CA GLU A 151 -7.74 19.00 1.54
C GLU A 151 -8.97 18.26 1.01
N GLY A 152 -9.96 18.06 1.89
CA GLY A 152 -11.25 17.47 1.55
C GLY A 152 -11.18 16.00 1.17
N ILE A 153 -10.39 15.24 1.93
CA ILE A 153 -10.43 13.76 1.96
C ILE A 153 -11.75 13.35 2.62
N SER A 154 -12.43 12.31 2.10
CA SER A 154 -13.64 11.78 2.73
C SER A 154 -13.32 11.13 4.09
N TYR A 155 -14.28 11.11 5.00
CA TYR A 155 -14.10 10.47 6.31
C TYR A 155 -13.71 8.99 6.20
N VAL A 156 -14.27 8.27 5.22
CA VAL A 156 -13.92 6.86 4.95
C VAL A 156 -12.46 6.73 4.50
N ALA A 157 -11.98 7.59 3.60
CA ALA A 157 -10.58 7.57 3.17
C ALA A 157 -9.63 8.02 4.29
N VAL A 158 -10.03 8.98 5.14
CA VAL A 158 -9.26 9.35 6.34
C VAL A 158 -9.13 8.14 7.26
N ALA A 159 -10.24 7.45 7.55
CA ALA A 159 -10.24 6.26 8.40
C ALA A 159 -9.35 5.15 7.82
N HIS A 160 -9.43 4.90 6.50
CA HIS A 160 -8.54 3.96 5.80
C HIS A 160 -7.07 4.33 5.97
N HIS A 161 -6.68 5.58 5.64
CA HIS A 161 -5.28 6.02 5.72
C HIS A 161 -4.73 5.99 7.14
N VAL A 162 -5.52 6.42 8.12
CA VAL A 162 -5.16 6.33 9.55
C VAL A 162 -5.02 4.86 9.95
N GLY A 163 -5.93 3.99 9.50
CA GLY A 163 -5.86 2.55 9.70
C GLY A 163 -4.57 1.95 9.17
N VAL A 164 -4.22 2.21 7.90
CA VAL A 164 -2.98 1.72 7.27
C VAL A 164 -1.75 2.20 8.06
N LEU A 165 -1.72 3.49 8.44
CA LEU A 165 -0.62 4.07 9.22
C LEU A 165 -0.49 3.40 10.59
N VAL A 166 -1.59 3.26 11.34
CA VAL A 166 -1.57 2.65 12.67
C VAL A 166 -1.17 1.18 12.59
N MET A 167 -1.73 0.43 11.64
CA MET A 167 -1.40 -0.97 11.44
C MET A 167 0.07 -1.16 11.08
N GLY A 168 0.60 -0.39 10.12
CA GLY A 168 2.01 -0.45 9.76
C GLY A 168 2.94 -0.17 10.94
N GLN A 169 2.62 0.83 11.78
CA GLN A 169 3.41 1.12 12.98
C GLN A 169 3.27 0.05 14.07
N LEU A 170 2.08 -0.53 14.25
CA LEU A 170 1.86 -1.66 15.17
C LEU A 170 2.63 -2.91 14.75
N THR A 171 2.62 -3.23 13.46
CA THR A 171 3.41 -4.34 12.90
C THR A 171 4.89 -4.20 13.25
N LEU A 172 5.46 -3.00 13.07
CA LEU A 172 6.86 -2.75 13.43
C LEU A 172 7.09 -2.82 14.95
N TYR A 173 6.16 -2.28 15.74
CA TYR A 173 6.24 -2.33 17.19
C TYR A 173 6.22 -3.77 17.74
N TRP A 174 5.30 -4.62 17.25
CA TRP A 174 5.23 -6.03 17.65
C TRP A 174 6.42 -6.82 17.15
N SER A 175 6.89 -6.54 15.93
CA SER A 175 8.11 -7.13 15.37
C SER A 175 9.35 -6.81 16.22
N GLY A 176 9.39 -5.66 16.91
CA GLY A 176 10.45 -5.35 17.87
C GLY A 176 10.36 -6.10 19.20
N LYS A 177 9.26 -6.82 19.47
CA LYS A 177 8.95 -7.47 20.75
C LYS A 177 8.52 -8.94 20.57
N THR A 178 9.14 -9.67 19.64
CA THR A 178 8.79 -11.06 19.32
C THR A 178 8.75 -12.00 20.53
N ASN A 179 9.62 -11.81 21.52
CA ASN A 179 9.62 -12.61 22.76
C ASN A 179 8.33 -12.48 23.59
N ARG A 180 7.56 -11.39 23.42
CA ARG A 180 6.29 -11.14 24.12
C ARG A 180 5.08 -11.25 23.19
N GLN A 181 5.29 -11.39 21.89
CA GLN A 181 4.26 -11.37 20.86
C GLN A 181 4.45 -12.59 19.95
N PRO A 182 3.81 -13.73 20.26
CA PRO A 182 4.00 -14.98 19.53
C PRO A 182 3.55 -14.90 18.06
N ASP A 183 2.62 -13.99 17.75
CA ASP A 183 2.06 -13.79 16.41
C ASP A 183 2.85 -12.76 15.58
N ALA A 184 3.89 -12.11 16.11
CA ALA A 184 4.48 -10.93 15.48
C ALA A 184 4.97 -11.15 14.04
N ALA A 185 5.69 -12.24 13.77
CA ALA A 185 6.13 -12.53 12.40
C ALA A 185 4.97 -12.92 11.47
N LEU A 186 3.94 -13.60 11.98
CA LEU A 186 2.77 -13.98 11.19
C LEU A 186 1.91 -12.75 10.84
N GLU A 187 1.71 -11.86 11.80
CA GLU A 187 1.06 -10.58 11.60
C GLU A 187 1.85 -9.70 10.63
N ALA A 188 3.19 -9.68 10.73
CA ALA A 188 4.03 -8.98 9.76
C ALA A 188 3.82 -9.48 8.33
N ILE A 189 3.75 -10.79 8.10
CA ILE A 189 3.46 -11.34 6.78
C ILE A 189 2.07 -10.91 6.31
N LEU A 190 1.07 -10.95 7.19
CA LEU A 190 -0.29 -10.55 6.86
C LEU A 190 -0.35 -9.06 6.48
N ALA A 191 0.31 -8.20 7.25
CA ALA A 191 0.44 -6.77 6.97
C ALA A 191 1.16 -6.50 5.64
N LEU A 192 2.18 -7.31 5.30
CA LEU A 192 2.85 -7.21 4.00
C LEU A 192 1.93 -7.59 2.84
N PHE A 193 1.05 -8.59 3.01
CA PHE A 193 0.03 -8.91 2.00
C PHE A 193 -1.00 -7.79 1.85
N TRP A 194 -1.51 -7.24 2.96
CA TRP A 194 -2.37 -6.06 2.91
C TRP A 194 -1.69 -4.91 2.17
N GLY A 195 -0.45 -4.59 2.53
CA GLY A 195 0.34 -3.55 1.86
C GLY A 195 0.56 -3.84 0.38
N PHE A 196 0.84 -5.09 -0.02
CA PHE A 196 1.03 -5.44 -1.43
C PHE A 196 -0.22 -5.14 -2.27
N TYR A 197 -1.40 -5.54 -1.78
CA TYR A 197 -2.66 -5.27 -2.48
C TYR A 197 -2.97 -3.78 -2.49
N ASP A 198 -2.96 -3.12 -1.33
CA ASP A 198 -3.19 -1.69 -1.17
C ASP A 198 -2.33 -0.85 -2.15
N LEU A 199 -1.01 -1.11 -2.21
CA LEU A 199 -0.13 -0.40 -3.14
C LEU A 199 -0.42 -0.69 -4.61
N SER A 200 -0.81 -1.92 -4.95
CA SER A 200 -1.01 -2.33 -6.34
C SER A 200 -2.35 -1.84 -6.90
N VAL A 201 -3.41 -1.90 -6.10
CA VAL A 201 -4.80 -1.64 -6.54
C VAL A 201 -5.16 -0.17 -6.49
N GLU A 202 -4.44 0.65 -5.71
CA GLU A 202 -4.67 2.09 -5.62
C GLU A 202 -3.94 2.91 -6.70
N VAL A 203 -2.97 2.33 -7.42
CA VAL A 203 -2.27 3.04 -8.52
C VAL A 203 -3.22 3.44 -9.65
N PRO A 204 -4.08 2.55 -10.19
CA PRO A 204 -4.99 2.92 -11.29
C PRO A 204 -5.97 4.06 -10.96
N PRO A 205 -6.61 4.11 -9.76
CA PRO A 205 -7.38 5.28 -9.34
C PRO A 205 -6.57 6.58 -9.33
N HIS A 206 -5.34 6.58 -8.80
CA HIS A 206 -4.50 7.80 -8.80
C HIS A 206 -4.17 8.29 -10.22
N VAL A 207 -3.81 7.37 -11.12
CA VAL A 207 -3.54 7.70 -12.53
C VAL A 207 -4.80 8.29 -13.19
N THR A 208 -5.95 7.66 -12.95
CA THR A 208 -7.24 8.14 -13.48
C THR A 208 -7.58 9.54 -12.97
N MET A 209 -7.31 9.83 -11.69
CA MET A 209 -7.54 11.16 -11.12
C MET A 209 -6.61 12.22 -11.71
N ILE A 210 -5.39 11.87 -12.12
CA ILE A 210 -4.48 12.77 -12.87
C ILE A 210 -5.06 13.05 -14.25
N ILE A 211 -5.45 12.01 -14.99
CA ILE A 211 -6.06 12.14 -16.33
C ILE A 211 -7.35 12.97 -16.26
N TYR A 212 -8.15 12.80 -15.20
CA TYR A 212 -9.39 13.56 -14.97
C TYR A 212 -9.18 15.07 -14.85
N ARG A 213 -7.96 15.52 -14.52
CA ARG A 213 -7.61 16.96 -14.45
C ARG A 213 -7.24 17.56 -15.79
N ASP A 214 -6.98 16.78 -16.83
CA ASP A 214 -6.68 17.31 -18.14
C ASP A 214 -7.97 17.75 -18.86
N PRO A 215 -8.13 19.05 -19.19
CA PRO A 215 -9.32 19.54 -19.89
C PRO A 215 -9.45 19.01 -21.32
N ASN A 216 -8.36 18.51 -21.91
CA ASN A 216 -8.34 18.02 -23.30
C ASN A 216 -8.72 16.55 -23.42
N VAL A 217 -8.91 15.84 -22.30
CA VAL A 217 -9.28 14.43 -22.33
C VAL A 217 -10.77 14.30 -22.55
N THR A 218 -11.15 13.53 -23.57
CA THR A 218 -12.54 13.29 -23.92
C THR A 218 -13.25 12.42 -22.87
N SER A 219 -14.56 12.59 -22.73
CA SER A 219 -15.40 11.77 -21.85
C SER A 219 -15.27 10.28 -22.13
N GLU A 220 -15.01 9.88 -23.39
CA GLU A 220 -14.76 8.48 -23.77
C GLU A 220 -13.46 7.94 -23.15
N LYS A 221 -12.37 8.71 -23.18
CA LYS A 221 -11.10 8.32 -22.55
C LYS A 221 -11.24 8.28 -21.03
N LEU A 222 -11.93 9.24 -20.43
CA LEU A 222 -12.21 9.24 -18.99
C LEU A 222 -13.05 8.04 -18.58
N MET A 223 -14.13 7.74 -19.32
CA MET A 223 -14.97 6.56 -19.11
C MET A 223 -14.14 5.28 -19.14
N ARG A 224 -13.24 5.11 -20.12
CA ARG A 224 -12.35 3.95 -20.18
C ARG A 224 -11.39 3.89 -18.99
N SER A 225 -10.79 5.02 -18.61
CA SER A 225 -9.87 5.09 -17.48
C SER A 225 -10.55 4.70 -16.16
N PHE A 226 -11.74 5.26 -15.87
CA PHE A 226 -12.51 4.92 -14.68
C PHE A 226 -12.99 3.46 -14.68
N SER A 227 -13.35 2.91 -15.85
CA SER A 227 -13.67 1.48 -15.99
C SER A 227 -12.48 0.59 -15.63
N VAL A 228 -11.28 0.90 -16.14
CA VAL A 228 -10.06 0.16 -15.81
C VAL A 228 -9.75 0.27 -14.32
N ALA A 229 -9.80 1.48 -13.75
CA ALA A 229 -9.57 1.67 -12.32
C ALA A 229 -10.55 0.86 -11.46
N PHE A 230 -11.85 0.91 -11.80
CA PHE A 230 -12.88 0.15 -11.10
C PHE A 230 -12.61 -1.37 -11.14
N TRP A 231 -12.42 -1.94 -12.34
CA TRP A 231 -12.20 -3.38 -12.46
C TRP A 231 -10.89 -3.86 -11.83
N CYS A 232 -9.80 -3.09 -11.98
CA CYS A 232 -8.54 -3.40 -11.30
C CYS A 232 -8.70 -3.40 -9.78
N SER A 233 -9.37 -2.40 -9.22
CA SER A 233 -9.63 -2.33 -7.78
C SER A 233 -10.53 -3.47 -7.31
N SER A 234 -11.66 -3.74 -7.96
CA SER A 234 -12.58 -4.81 -7.54
C SER A 234 -11.95 -6.21 -7.64
N ILE A 235 -11.22 -6.52 -8.71
CA ILE A 235 -10.48 -7.79 -8.83
C ILE A 235 -9.40 -7.87 -7.74
N GLY A 236 -8.71 -6.77 -7.49
CA GLY A 236 -7.73 -6.63 -6.43
C GLY A 236 -8.29 -6.92 -5.05
N THR A 237 -9.42 -6.30 -4.68
CA THR A 237 -10.11 -6.51 -3.41
C THR A 237 -10.57 -7.97 -3.23
N LEU A 238 -11.07 -8.61 -4.29
CA LEU A 238 -11.43 -10.03 -4.26
C LEU A 238 -10.20 -10.94 -4.07
N ALA A 239 -9.11 -10.65 -4.79
CA ALA A 239 -7.86 -11.40 -4.68
C ALA A 239 -7.22 -11.24 -3.29
N GLU A 240 -7.25 -10.01 -2.75
CA GLU A 240 -6.83 -9.69 -1.39
C GLU A 240 -7.64 -10.48 -0.38
N THR A 241 -8.97 -10.40 -0.45
CA THR A 241 -9.88 -11.10 0.47
C THR A 241 -9.62 -12.61 0.46
N GLY A 242 -9.50 -13.20 -0.72
CA GLY A 242 -9.18 -14.62 -0.86
C GLY A 242 -7.81 -14.99 -0.28
N THR A 243 -6.80 -14.13 -0.49
CA THR A 243 -5.44 -14.35 0.04
C THR A 243 -5.41 -14.23 1.56
N ILE A 244 -5.98 -13.16 2.11
CA ILE A 244 -6.00 -12.88 3.56
C ILE A 244 -6.77 -13.96 4.30
N PHE A 245 -7.98 -14.33 3.87
CA PHE A 245 -8.73 -15.40 4.52
C PHE A 245 -8.14 -16.80 4.27
N GLY A 246 -7.51 -17.02 3.11
CA GLY A 246 -6.76 -18.24 2.84
C GLY A 246 -5.60 -18.42 3.80
N LEU A 247 -4.79 -17.38 4.00
CA LEU A 247 -3.68 -17.37 4.97
C LEU A 247 -4.19 -17.50 6.40
N TYR A 248 -5.21 -16.72 6.76
CA TYR A 248 -5.84 -16.75 8.07
C TYR A 248 -6.32 -18.16 8.42
N GLY A 249 -7.05 -18.82 7.51
CA GLY A 249 -7.56 -20.18 7.69
C GLY A 249 -6.44 -21.23 7.77
N ALA A 250 -5.44 -21.14 6.89
CA ALA A 250 -4.29 -22.05 6.91
C ALA A 250 -3.49 -21.97 8.22
N LEU A 251 -3.42 -20.77 8.82
CA LEU A 251 -2.68 -20.48 10.05
C LEU A 251 -3.58 -20.44 11.30
N PHE A 252 -4.85 -20.84 11.19
CA PHE A 252 -5.84 -20.69 12.26
C PHE A 252 -5.40 -21.28 13.61
N HIS A 253 -4.69 -22.41 13.58
CA HIS A 253 -4.19 -23.08 14.77
C HIS A 253 -3.04 -22.34 15.47
N LYS A 254 -2.32 -21.45 14.76
CA LYS A 254 -1.18 -20.69 15.31
C LYS A 254 -1.60 -19.38 15.95
N TRP A 255 -2.67 -18.75 15.46
CA TRP A 255 -3.13 -17.47 15.97
C TRP A 255 -3.58 -17.55 17.44
N THR A 256 -3.15 -16.56 18.22
CA THR A 256 -3.77 -16.30 19.53
C THR A 256 -5.25 -15.97 19.38
N LEU A 257 -6.01 -16.11 20.47
CA LEU A 257 -7.44 -15.77 20.48
C LEU A 257 -7.67 -14.30 20.09
N THR A 258 -6.79 -13.40 20.54
CA THR A 258 -6.85 -11.98 20.18
C THR A 258 -6.78 -11.79 18.67
N MET A 259 -5.83 -12.43 17.98
CA MET A 259 -5.69 -12.30 16.52
C MET A 259 -6.82 -12.96 15.75
N LYS A 260 -7.39 -14.06 16.27
CA LYS A 260 -8.61 -14.69 15.69
C LYS A 260 -9.82 -13.76 15.67
N ILE A 261 -9.87 -12.80 16.61
CA ILE A 261 -10.96 -11.82 16.69
C ILE A 261 -10.61 -10.56 15.90
N LEU A 262 -9.38 -10.04 16.06
CA LEU A 262 -8.98 -8.77 15.47
C LEU A 262 -8.83 -8.84 13.95
N ILE A 263 -8.20 -9.90 13.41
CA ILE A 263 -7.91 -9.99 11.97
C ILE A 263 -9.20 -9.89 11.12
N PRO A 264 -10.28 -10.67 11.38
CA PRO A 264 -11.51 -10.57 10.61
C PRO A 264 -12.18 -9.20 10.73
N ILE A 265 -12.19 -8.61 11.93
CA ILE A 265 -12.81 -7.28 12.16
C ILE A 265 -12.08 -6.22 11.35
N LEU A 266 -10.74 -6.19 11.46
CA LEU A 266 -9.90 -5.26 10.71
C LEU A 266 -10.12 -5.44 9.21
N HIS A 267 -10.06 -6.68 8.73
CA HIS A 267 -10.25 -6.93 7.30
C HIS A 267 -11.62 -6.46 6.80
N CYS A 268 -12.71 -6.75 7.53
CA CYS A 268 -14.04 -6.26 7.16
C CYS A 268 -14.11 -4.73 7.07
N ILE A 269 -13.47 -4.01 8.00
CA ILE A 269 -13.42 -2.54 7.98
C ILE A 269 -12.64 -2.03 6.76
N PHE A 270 -11.47 -2.60 6.50
CA PHE A 270 -10.64 -2.22 5.35
C PHE A 270 -11.32 -2.53 4.02
N THR A 271 -11.90 -3.71 3.87
CA THR A 271 -12.68 -4.08 2.68
C THR A 271 -13.88 -3.16 2.48
N ALA A 272 -14.58 -2.78 3.55
CA ALA A 272 -15.67 -1.80 3.44
C ALA A 272 -15.18 -0.44 2.92
N ALA A 273 -14.00 0.03 3.38
CA ALA A 273 -13.39 1.27 2.88
C ALA A 273 -12.95 1.16 1.41
N GLN A 274 -12.38 0.02 1.00
CA GLN A 274 -12.01 -0.25 -0.39
C GLN A 274 -13.24 -0.28 -1.31
N VAL A 275 -14.29 -1.01 -0.91
CA VAL A 275 -15.57 -1.08 -1.64
C VAL A 275 -16.21 0.31 -1.76
N TRP A 276 -16.09 1.15 -0.74
CA TRP A 276 -16.52 2.55 -0.84
C TRP A 276 -15.73 3.34 -1.90
N GLY A 277 -14.41 3.18 -1.95
CA GLY A 277 -13.57 3.77 -3.00
C GLY A 277 -13.91 3.27 -4.42
N GLU A 278 -14.20 1.98 -4.54
CA GLU A 278 -14.69 1.37 -5.79
C GLU A 278 -16.04 1.94 -6.20
N TYR A 279 -16.97 2.12 -5.26
CA TYR A 279 -18.26 2.74 -5.51
C TYR A 279 -18.11 4.18 -6.01
N CYS A 280 -17.23 4.99 -5.42
CA CYS A 280 -16.92 6.33 -5.91
C CYS A 280 -16.39 6.30 -7.36
N THR A 281 -15.48 5.38 -7.65
CA THR A 281 -14.89 5.20 -9.00
C THR A 281 -15.95 4.76 -10.02
N TRP A 282 -16.81 3.81 -9.63
CA TRP A 282 -17.94 3.36 -10.45
C TRP A 282 -18.94 4.49 -10.73
N SER A 283 -19.25 5.32 -9.73
CA SER A 283 -20.13 6.47 -9.90
C SER A 283 -19.59 7.44 -10.95
N LEU A 284 -18.28 7.76 -10.90
CA LEU A 284 -17.62 8.59 -11.91
C LEU A 284 -17.61 7.91 -13.30
N TRP A 285 -17.39 6.61 -13.35
CA TRP A 285 -17.50 5.84 -14.60
C TRP A 285 -18.90 5.97 -15.21
N GLN A 286 -19.97 5.78 -14.42
CA GLN A 286 -21.34 5.92 -14.91
C GLN A 286 -21.68 7.34 -15.35
N GLN A 287 -21.15 8.36 -14.67
CA GLN A 287 -21.32 9.76 -15.08
C GLN A 287 -20.69 10.02 -16.45
N GLU A 288 -19.45 9.60 -16.67
CA GLU A 288 -18.78 9.76 -17.98
C GLU A 288 -19.46 8.93 -19.08
N LYS A 289 -19.95 7.72 -18.76
CA LYS A 289 -20.75 6.91 -19.69
C LYS A 289 -22.03 7.63 -20.13
N ARG A 290 -22.72 8.33 -19.23
CA ARG A 290 -23.92 9.13 -19.57
C ARG A 290 -23.58 10.31 -20.48
N LYS A 291 -22.46 11.01 -20.24
CA LYS A 291 -22.00 12.11 -21.12
C LYS A 291 -21.72 11.64 -22.53
N VAL A 292 -21.04 10.49 -22.67
CA VAL A 292 -20.80 9.87 -23.98
C VAL A 292 -22.11 9.52 -24.68
N ALA A 293 -23.07 8.94 -23.97
CA ALA A 293 -24.38 8.59 -24.53
C ALA A 293 -25.19 9.82 -24.99
N ARG A 294 -24.99 10.99 -24.37
CA ARG A 294 -25.62 12.27 -24.75
C ARG A 294 -24.90 13.02 -25.88
N GLY A 295 -23.75 12.53 -26.33
CA GLY A 295 -22.95 13.22 -27.35
C GLY A 295 -22.17 14.44 -26.82
N GLU A 296 -22.09 14.64 -25.50
CA GLU A 296 -21.38 15.74 -24.82
C GLU A 296 -19.84 15.54 -24.83
N GLY A 297 -19.30 14.82 -25.82
CA GLY A 297 -17.92 14.33 -25.84
C GLY A 297 -16.83 15.36 -26.19
N LYS A 298 -17.18 16.64 -26.38
CA LYS A 298 -16.25 17.72 -26.75
C LYS A 298 -16.18 18.79 -25.66
N GLY A 299 -15.11 18.76 -24.86
CA GLY A 299 -14.70 19.84 -23.97
C GLY A 299 -15.43 19.89 -22.62
N LYS A 300 -14.66 19.85 -21.52
CA LYS A 300 -15.15 20.21 -20.19
C LYS A 300 -15.22 21.74 -20.10
N ASP A 301 -16.24 22.33 -20.71
CA ASP A 301 -16.52 23.76 -20.50
C ASP A 301 -17.31 24.00 -19.19
N ASP A 302 -17.82 22.95 -18.55
CA ASP A 302 -18.55 23.03 -17.28
C ASP A 302 -17.88 22.22 -16.16
N LEU A 303 -16.86 22.79 -15.51
CA LEU A 303 -16.39 22.34 -14.19
C LEU A 303 -16.57 23.44 -13.14
N SER A 304 -17.81 23.91 -13.04
CA SER A 304 -18.39 24.38 -11.79
C SER A 304 -19.10 23.19 -11.13
N THR A 305 -18.91 22.99 -9.83
CA THR A 305 -19.64 22.00 -8.98
C THR A 305 -19.35 20.51 -9.25
N GLY A 306 -18.13 20.10 -8.92
CA GLY A 306 -17.81 18.72 -8.54
C GLY A 306 -17.78 18.55 -7.02
N ASP A 307 -18.65 19.26 -6.29
CA ASP A 307 -18.99 18.90 -4.93
C ASP A 307 -20.02 17.79 -5.01
N VAL A 308 -19.55 16.55 -4.92
CA VAL A 308 -20.41 15.50 -4.40
C VAL A 308 -20.75 15.96 -2.99
N GLU A 309 -21.98 16.42 -2.79
CA GLU A 309 -22.59 16.57 -1.47
C GLU A 309 -22.29 15.29 -0.69
N GLN A 310 -21.32 15.37 0.22
CA GLN A 310 -21.18 14.42 1.30
C GLN A 310 -22.27 14.79 2.31
N LYS A 311 -23.41 14.12 2.19
CA LYS A 311 -24.25 13.80 3.35
C LYS A 311 -23.81 12.45 3.88
#